data_AF-A0A2A5F086-F1
#
_entry.id   AF-A0A2A5F086-F1
#
_cell.length_a   1.000
_cell.length_b   1.000
_cell.length_c   1.000
_cell.angle_alpha   90.00
_cell.angle_beta   90.00
_cell.angle_gamma   90.00
#
_symmetry.space_group_name_H-M   'P 1'
#
loop_
_entity.id
_entity.type
_entity.pdbx_description
1 polymer ?
#
loop_
_entity_poly.entity_id
_entity_poly.type
_entity_poly.pdbx_seq_one_letter_code
_entity_poly.pdbx_strand_id
1 'polypeptide(L)'
;MTDRISHIEIDDSGLPAPTPEIEQERKVAVFDLLEENSFALPTRGDLVPPQGPYRLTLAIRERRLVIEVTTEAADAAGEFHLSLGPFRQVVKDYFLICESYFDAVKTLPPS
;
A
#
# COMPACT_ATOMS: atom_id res chain seq x y z
N MET A 1 17.17 1.04 -14.16
CA MET A 1 15.87 1.64 -14.49
C MET A 1 15.46 2.52 -13.31
N THR A 2 15.11 3.78 -13.55
CA THR A 2 14.88 4.79 -12.49
C THR A 2 13.42 4.83 -12.02
N ASP A 3 12.53 4.17 -12.74
CA ASP A 3 11.08 4.10 -12.50
C ASP A 3 10.75 3.05 -11.43
N ARG A 4 10.89 3.48 -10.18
CA ARG A 4 10.57 2.70 -8.97
C ARG A 4 10.02 3.61 -7.88
N ILE A 5 9.36 3.00 -6.91
CA ILE A 5 9.00 3.61 -5.63
C ILE A 5 10.24 3.57 -4.74
N SER A 6 10.64 4.72 -4.19
CA SER A 6 11.72 4.85 -3.21
C SER A 6 11.21 5.06 -1.78
N HIS A 7 9.94 5.44 -1.62
CA HIS A 7 9.35 5.68 -0.31
C HIS A 7 7.85 5.44 -0.32
N ILE A 8 7.33 4.88 0.77
CA ILE A 8 5.89 4.74 1.03
C ILE A 8 5.61 5.29 2.43
N GLU A 9 4.72 6.27 2.50
CA GLU A 9 4.13 6.77 3.73
C GLU A 9 2.67 6.32 3.80
N ILE A 10 2.22 5.90 4.97
CA ILE A 10 0.84 5.48 5.21
C ILE A 10 0.26 6.45 6.24
N ASP A 11 -0.73 7.24 5.82
CA ASP A 11 -1.52 8.06 6.72
C ASP A 11 -2.65 7.24 7.33
N ASP A 12 -2.47 6.87 8.59
CA ASP A 12 -3.43 6.16 9.42
C ASP A 12 -4.13 7.05 10.46
N SER A 13 -4.03 8.38 10.35
CA SER A 13 -4.66 9.33 11.27
C SER A 13 -6.18 9.15 11.44
N GLY A 14 -6.85 8.57 10.44
CA GLY A 14 -8.28 8.26 10.45
C GLY A 14 -8.64 6.83 10.87
N LEU A 15 -7.67 6.02 11.29
CA LEU A 15 -7.84 4.60 11.61
C LEU A 15 -7.52 4.35 13.10
N PRO A 16 -8.11 3.28 13.71
CA PRO A 16 -7.67 2.82 15.03
C PRO A 16 -6.16 2.52 15.02
N ALA A 17 -5.50 2.82 16.13
CA ALA A 17 -4.07 2.53 16.28
C ALA A 17 -3.81 1.03 16.00
N PRO A 18 -2.84 0.71 15.13
CA PRO A 18 -2.50 -0.68 14.83
C PRO A 18 -1.92 -1.37 16.06
N THR A 19 -2.11 -2.68 16.18
CA THR A 19 -1.38 -3.48 17.17
C THR A 19 0.08 -3.63 16.73
N PRO A 20 1.01 -3.99 17.64
CA PRO A 20 2.42 -4.19 17.29
C PRO A 20 2.63 -5.22 16.16
N GLU A 21 1.80 -6.26 16.10
CA GLU A 21 1.83 -7.27 15.06
C GLU A 21 1.47 -6.68 13.69
N ILE A 22 0.42 -5.86 13.63
CA ILE A 22 0.00 -5.17 12.40
C ILE A 22 1.08 -4.17 11.94
N GLU A 23 1.71 -3.46 12.88
CA GLU A 23 2.84 -2.56 12.54
C GLU A 23 4.02 -3.33 11.97
N GLN A 24 4.32 -4.51 12.53
CA GLN A 24 5.39 -5.37 12.02
C GLN A 24 5.07 -5.88 10.62
N GLU A 25 3.88 -6.43 10.40
CA GLU A 25 3.43 -6.88 9.07
C GLU A 25 3.48 -5.74 8.04
N ARG A 26 3.04 -4.54 8.43
CA ARG A 26 3.13 -3.34 7.58
C ARG A 26 4.57 -3.02 7.19
N LYS A 27 5.50 -3.04 8.14
CA LYS A 27 6.92 -2.76 7.88
C LYS A 27 7.52 -3.78 6.92
N VAL A 28 7.22 -5.06 7.10
CA VAL A 28 7.67 -6.13 6.20
C VAL A 28 7.10 -5.91 4.79
N ALA A 29 5.79 -5.69 4.67
CA ALA A 29 5.14 -5.45 3.38
C ALA A 29 5.70 -4.22 2.65
N VAL A 30 5.95 -3.12 3.37
CA VAL A 30 6.57 -1.91 2.78
C VAL A 30 8.01 -2.18 2.34
N PHE A 31 8.79 -2.91 3.15
CA PHE A 31 10.15 -3.28 2.80
C PHE A 31 10.20 -4.11 1.52
N ASP A 32 9.39 -5.18 1.45
CA ASP A 32 9.32 -6.06 0.28
C ASP A 32 8.89 -5.30 -0.98
N LEU A 33 7.91 -4.39 -0.86
CA LEU A 33 7.52 -3.51 -1.97
C LEU A 33 8.66 -2.61 -2.41
N LEU A 34 9.43 -2.02 -1.49
CA LEU A 34 10.51 -1.09 -1.86
C LEU A 34 11.72 -1.79 -2.51
N GLU A 35 12.01 -3.03 -2.14
CA GLU A 35 13.14 -3.80 -2.69
C GLU A 35 12.89 -4.27 -4.14
N GLU A 36 11.69 -4.76 -4.47
CA GLU A 36 11.44 -5.44 -5.75
C GLU A 36 10.34 -4.81 -6.63
N ASN A 37 10.00 -3.53 -6.43
CA ASN A 37 9.00 -2.88 -7.27
C ASN A 37 9.52 -2.42 -8.65
N SER A 38 8.58 -2.34 -9.58
CA SER A 38 8.67 -1.54 -10.81
C SER A 38 7.45 -0.64 -10.86
N PHE A 39 7.66 0.67 -11.03
CA PHE A 39 6.58 1.64 -10.97
C PHE A 39 6.74 2.73 -12.01
N ALA A 40 5.75 2.86 -12.89
CA ALA A 40 5.71 3.89 -13.92
C ALA A 40 4.35 4.57 -13.92
N LEU A 41 4.35 5.89 -14.12
CA LEU A 41 3.13 6.67 -14.32
C LEU A 41 2.69 6.57 -15.78
N PRO A 42 1.37 6.43 -16.05
CA PRO A 42 0.86 6.44 -17.41
C PRO A 42 1.02 7.82 -18.03
N THR A 43 1.34 7.86 -19.32
CA THR A 43 1.30 9.10 -20.11
C THR A 43 -0.14 9.58 -20.26
N ARG A 44 -0.36 10.89 -20.10
CA ARG A 44 -1.68 11.52 -20.29
C ARG A 44 -1.62 12.46 -21.49
N GLY A 45 -2.04 11.95 -22.65
CA GLY A 45 -1.90 12.68 -23.92
C GLY A 45 -0.42 12.92 -24.23
N ASP A 46 -0.07 14.18 -24.53
CA ASP A 46 1.30 14.59 -24.85
C ASP A 46 2.15 14.92 -23.62
N LEU A 47 1.59 14.82 -22.40
CA LEU A 47 2.32 15.09 -21.17
C LEU A 47 3.13 13.85 -20.74
N VAL A 48 4.46 14.02 -20.73
CA VAL A 48 5.40 13.05 -20.19
C VAL A 48 5.45 13.22 -18.67
N PRO A 49 5.22 12.16 -17.87
CA PRO A 49 5.34 12.25 -16.43
C PRO A 49 6.80 12.56 -16.03
N PRO A 50 7.01 13.25 -14.89
CA PRO A 50 8.36 13.44 -14.37
C PRO A 50 9.03 12.09 -14.11
N GLN A 51 10.33 11.98 -14.33
CA GLN A 51 11.06 10.74 -14.09
C GLN A 51 11.15 10.44 -12.59
N GLY A 52 11.05 9.16 -12.24
CA GLY A 52 11.25 8.67 -10.88
C GLY A 52 12.71 8.76 -10.41
N PRO A 53 13.00 8.33 -9.17
CA PRO A 53 12.14 7.51 -8.33
C PRO A 53 11.01 8.29 -7.65
N TYR A 54 9.94 7.59 -7.29
CA TYR A 54 8.71 8.18 -6.75
C TYR A 54 8.55 7.91 -5.26
N ARG A 55 7.94 8.86 -4.56
CA ARG A 55 7.46 8.70 -3.18
C ARG A 55 5.94 8.60 -3.22
N LEU A 56 5.38 7.63 -2.51
CA LEU A 56 3.94 7.42 -2.38
C LEU A 56 3.47 7.82 -0.99
N THR A 57 2.35 8.52 -0.92
CA THR A 57 1.59 8.69 0.31
C THR A 57 0.23 8.02 0.13
N LEU A 58 -0.07 7.06 1.00
CA LEU A 58 -1.27 6.24 0.97
C LEU A 58 -2.19 6.65 2.11
N ALA A 59 -3.44 7.00 1.79
CA ALA A 59 -4.42 7.42 2.79
C ALA A 59 -5.80 6.83 2.51
N ILE A 60 -6.58 6.60 3.57
CA ILE A 60 -8.01 6.30 3.44
C ILE A 60 -8.82 7.58 3.62
N ARG A 61 -9.55 7.99 2.57
CA ARG A 61 -10.45 9.15 2.58
C ARG A 61 -11.79 8.77 1.97
N GLU A 62 -12.88 9.03 2.67
CA GLU A 62 -14.24 8.77 2.16
C GLU A 62 -14.44 7.35 1.57
N ARG A 63 -13.86 6.33 2.21
CA ARG A 63 -13.86 4.91 1.75
C ARG A 63 -13.13 4.68 0.41
N ARG A 64 -12.19 5.54 0.06
CA ARG A 64 -11.28 5.41 -1.07
C ARG A 64 -9.85 5.32 -0.56
N LEU A 65 -9.03 4.52 -1.24
CA LEU A 65 -7.58 4.57 -1.12
C LEU A 65 -7.10 5.71 -2.02
N VAL A 66 -6.55 6.74 -1.40
CA VAL A 66 -5.88 7.85 -2.06
C VAL A 66 -4.39 7.51 -2.13
N ILE A 67 -3.84 7.61 -3.33
CA ILE A 67 -2.44 7.37 -3.66
C ILE A 67 -1.90 8.67 -4.22
N GLU A 68 -1.20 9.43 -3.40
CA GLU A 68 -0.47 10.62 -3.83
C GLU A 68 0.92 10.20 -4.29
N VAL A 69 1.36 10.71 -5.44
CA VAL A 69 2.64 10.39 -6.05
C VAL A 69 3.44 11.66 -6.21
N THR A 70 4.63 11.67 -5.61
CA THR A 70 5.60 12.76 -5.76
C THR A 70 6.93 12.23 -6.27
N THR A 71 7.75 13.08 -6.87
CA THR A 71 9.16 12.77 -7.14
C THR A 71 9.95 12.77 -5.84
N GLU A 72 11.20 12.30 -5.88
CA GLU A 72 12.11 12.43 -4.73
C GLU A 72 12.34 13.88 -4.28
N ALA A 73 12.24 14.84 -5.21
CA ALA A 73 12.30 16.28 -4.92
C ALA A 73 10.99 16.86 -4.35
N ALA A 74 10.00 16.01 -4.06
CA ALA A 74 8.66 16.37 -3.60
C ALA A 74 7.81 17.14 -4.63
N ASP A 75 8.15 17.06 -5.93
CA ASP A 75 7.31 17.60 -6.99
C ASP A 75 6.09 16.69 -7.20
N ALA A 76 4.90 17.28 -7.35
CA ALA A 76 3.69 16.53 -7.63
C ALA A 76 3.77 15.82 -8.99
N ALA A 77 3.67 14.48 -8.97
CA ALA A 77 3.73 13.64 -10.16
C ALA A 77 2.35 13.07 -10.53
N GLY A 78 1.45 12.91 -9.55
CA GLY A 78 0.07 12.51 -9.78
C GLY A 78 -0.67 12.14 -8.51
N GLU A 79 -1.97 11.90 -8.65
CA GLU A 79 -2.84 11.43 -7.57
C GLU A 79 -3.89 10.48 -8.15
N PHE A 80 -4.14 9.38 -7.44
CA PHE A 80 -5.08 8.34 -7.86
C PHE A 80 -6.01 7.98 -6.71
N HIS A 81 -7.31 7.88 -7.00
CA HIS A 81 -8.32 7.48 -6.03
C HIS A 81 -8.92 6.15 -6.45
N LEU A 82 -8.73 5.13 -5.62
CA LEU A 82 -9.31 3.81 -5.80
C LEU A 82 -10.49 3.64 -4.84
N SER A 83 -11.68 3.41 -5.37
CA SER A 83 -12.84 3.05 -4.53
C SER A 83 -12.62 1.67 -3.90
N LEU A 84 -12.76 1.57 -2.58
CA LEU A 84 -12.65 0.29 -1.88
C LEU A 84 -13.96 -0.50 -1.84
N GLY A 85 -15.07 0.09 -2.32
CA GLY A 85 -16.38 -0.57 -2.38
C GLY A 85 -16.33 -1.93 -3.12
N PRO A 86 -15.78 -2.00 -4.34
CA PRO A 86 -15.64 -3.26 -5.09
C PRO A 86 -14.74 -4.30 -4.42
N PHE A 87 -13.75 -3.86 -3.63
CA PHE A 87 -12.80 -4.75 -2.95
C PHE A 87 -13.31 -5.28 -1.61
N ARG A 88 -14.48 -4.83 -1.13
CA ARG A 88 -15.00 -5.16 0.20
C ARG A 88 -15.11 -6.67 0.44
N GLN A 89 -15.51 -7.44 -0.58
CA GLN A 89 -15.61 -8.89 -0.47
C GLN A 89 -14.22 -9.54 -0.41
N VAL A 90 -13.30 -9.14 -1.31
CA VAL A 90 -11.93 -9.64 -1.34
C VAL A 90 -11.20 -9.39 -0.01
N VAL A 91 -11.35 -8.18 0.54
CA VAL A 91 -10.77 -7.82 1.84
C VAL A 91 -11.35 -8.69 2.96
N LYS A 92 -12.67 -8.92 2.97
CA LYS A 92 -13.32 -9.82 3.94
C LYS A 92 -12.80 -11.25 3.84
N ASP A 93 -12.71 -11.79 2.62
CA ASP A 93 -12.27 -13.16 2.38
C ASP A 93 -10.80 -13.32 2.81
N TYR A 94 -9.95 -12.33 2.54
CA TYR A 94 -8.57 -12.30 3.02
C TYR A 94 -8.50 -12.36 4.55
N PHE A 95 -9.26 -11.53 5.26
CA PHE A 95 -9.29 -11.56 6.73
C PHE A 95 -9.73 -12.92 7.27
N LEU A 96 -10.76 -13.53 6.68
CA LEU A 96 -11.26 -14.85 7.11
C LEU A 96 -10.20 -15.95 6.90
N ILE A 97 -9.45 -15.89 5.79
CA ILE A 97 -8.37 -16.84 5.52
C ILE A 97 -7.22 -16.64 6.52
N CYS A 98 -6.82 -15.41 6.81
CA CYS A 98 -5.78 -15.10 7.80
C CYS A 98 -6.19 -15.55 9.21
N GLU A 99 -7.43 -15.29 9.61
CA GLU A 99 -7.99 -15.73 10.90
C GLU A 99 -7.99 -17.26 10.99
N SER A 100 -8.49 -17.95 9.96
CA SER A 100 -8.47 -19.41 9.91
C SER A 100 -7.06 -19.99 9.96
N TYR A 101 -6.07 -19.36 9.33
CA TYR A 101 -4.67 -19.78 9.40
C TYR A 101 -4.12 -19.59 10.83
N PHE A 102 -4.37 -18.43 11.43
CA PHE A 102 -3.90 -18.10 12.77
C PHE A 102 -4.50 -19.03 13.83
N ASP A 103 -5.79 -19.32 13.74
CA ASP A 103 -6.49 -20.25 14.62
C ASP A 103 -5.97 -21.69 14.46
N ALA A 104 -5.72 -22.13 13.23
CA ALA A 104 -5.16 -23.45 12.95
C ALA A 104 -3.74 -23.60 13.52
N VAL A 105 -2.88 -22.60 13.35
CA VAL A 105 -1.50 -22.63 13.87
C VAL A 105 -1.47 -22.61 15.41
N LYS A 106 -2.41 -21.92 16.06
CA LYS A 106 -2.54 -21.94 17.53
C LYS A 106 -3.07 -23.24 18.11
N THR A 107 -3.81 -24.03 17.34
CA THR A 107 -4.48 -25.26 17.81
C THR A 107 -3.72 -26.54 17.46
N LEU A 108 -2.65 -26.46 16.68
CA LEU A 108 -1.77 -27.60 16.44
C LEU A 108 -0.90 -27.87 17.68
N PRO A 109 -0.85 -29.12 18.19
CA PRO A 109 0.13 -29.50 19.20
C PRO A 109 1.54 -29.33 18.61
N PRO A 110 2.53 -28.89 19.41
CA PRO A 110 3.91 -28.86 18.95
C PRO A 110 4.34 -30.29 18.57
N SER A 111 4.96 -30.44 17.40
CA SER A 111 5.62 -31.69 17.00
C SER A 111 6.93 -31.88 17.76
#